data_AF-A0A532ET95-F1
#
_entry.id   AF-A0A532ET95-F1
#
_cell.length_a   1.000
_cell.length_b   1.000
_cell.length_c   1.000
_cell.angle_alpha   90.00
_cell.angle_beta   90.00
_cell.angle_gamma   90.00
#
_symmetry.space_group_name_H-M   'P 1'
#
loop_
_entity.id
_entity.type
_entity.pdbx_description
1 polymer ?
#
loop_
_entity_poly.entity_id
_entity_poly.type
_entity_poly.pdbx_seq_one_letter_code
_entity_poly.pdbx_strand_id
1 'polypeptide(L)'
;MVQTNRRVHGFQESRGHWFSDALGPNETVKQLQGRGHVIVVITSERALAFSAFTGDFFAVRWSAHEQMQSIDQTNDVTVIRTTTRQLAFRSQTGGWTELR
;
A
#
# COMPACT_ATOMS: atom_id res chain seq x y z
N MET A 1 5.53 -10.22 4.19
CA MET A 1 4.07 -10.20 3.98
C MET A 1 3.62 -11.53 3.43
N VAL A 2 2.41 -11.96 3.80
CA VAL A 2 1.71 -13.08 3.17
C VAL A 2 0.45 -12.53 2.53
N GLN A 3 0.11 -13.00 1.33
CA GLN A 3 -1.17 -12.70 0.68
C GLN A 3 -1.99 -13.97 0.61
N THR A 4 -3.28 -13.88 0.93
CA THR A 4 -4.28 -14.89 0.60
C THR A 4 -5.30 -14.29 -0.38
N ASN A 5 -6.22 -15.10 -0.90
CA ASN A 5 -7.22 -14.63 -1.87
C ASN A 5 -8.04 -13.43 -1.37
N ARG A 6 -8.19 -13.26 -0.05
CA ARG A 6 -9.09 -12.25 0.54
C ARG A 6 -8.44 -11.33 1.56
N ARG A 7 -7.14 -11.49 1.83
CA ARG A 7 -6.45 -10.70 2.85
C ARG A 7 -4.99 -10.48 2.48
N VAL A 8 -4.48 -9.32 2.87
CA VAL A 8 -3.05 -9.02 2.89
C VAL A 8 -2.58 -8.99 4.34
N HIS A 9 -1.38 -9.51 4.61
CA HIS A 9 -0.86 -9.64 5.97
C HIS A 9 0.50 -8.94 6.12
N GLY A 10 0.54 -7.86 6.90
CA GLY A 10 1.75 -7.14 7.26
C GLY A 10 2.30 -7.65 8.60
N PHE A 11 3.62 -7.74 8.74
CA PHE A 11 4.24 -8.10 10.02
C PHE A 11 5.00 -6.89 10.55
N GLN A 12 4.68 -6.48 11.77
CA GLN A 12 5.42 -5.45 12.48
C GLN A 12 6.48 -6.10 13.36
N GLU A 13 7.73 -6.08 12.91
CA GLU A 13 8.85 -6.72 13.60
C GLU A 13 9.02 -6.21 15.04
N SER A 14 8.99 -4.89 15.23
CA SER A 14 9.24 -4.25 16.54
C SER A 14 8.29 -4.70 17.65
N ARG A 15 7.10 -5.20 17.30
CA ARG A 15 6.11 -5.72 18.25
C ARG A 15 5.82 -7.21 18.07
N GLY A 16 6.39 -7.86 17.06
CA GLY A 16 6.13 -9.27 16.76
C GLY A 16 4.69 -9.59 16.37
N HIS A 17 3.94 -8.62 15.80
CA HIS A 17 2.51 -8.78 15.51
C HIS A 17 2.22 -8.82 14.00
N TRP A 18 1.23 -9.63 13.65
CA TRP A 18 0.63 -9.66 12.32
C TRP A 18 -0.59 -8.76 12.26
N PHE A 19 -0.67 -7.95 11.22
CA PHE A 19 -1.80 -7.09 10.87
C PHE A 19 -2.38 -7.53 9.55
N SER A 20 -3.63 -7.18 9.28
CA SER A 20 -4.28 -7.63 8.06
C SER A 20 -5.37 -6.69 7.58
N ASP A 21 -5.41 -6.44 6.28
CA ASP A 21 -6.52 -5.77 5.59
C ASP A 21 -7.28 -6.79 4.74
N ALA A 22 -8.60 -6.62 4.65
CA ALA A 22 -9.46 -7.48 3.85
C ALA A 22 -9.59 -6.92 2.44
N LEU A 23 -9.46 -7.78 1.44
CA LEU A 23 -9.74 -7.42 0.05
C LEU A 23 -11.23 -7.53 -0.24
N GLY A 24 -11.74 -6.65 -1.10
CA GLY A 24 -13.09 -6.71 -1.64
C GLY A 24 -13.37 -8.02 -2.39
N PRO A 25 -14.64 -8.39 -2.59
CA PRO A 25 -15.02 -9.69 -3.18
C PRO A 25 -14.49 -9.90 -4.60
N ASN A 26 -14.31 -8.83 -5.36
CA ASN A 26 -13.76 -8.85 -6.73
C ASN A 26 -12.40 -8.12 -6.82
N GLU A 27 -11.85 -7.72 -5.67
CA GLU A 27 -10.60 -6.97 -5.62
C GLU A 27 -9.43 -7.93 -5.87
N THR A 28 -8.64 -7.66 -6.92
CA THR A 28 -7.50 -8.51 -7.28
C THR A 28 -6.19 -7.77 -7.02
N VAL A 29 -5.23 -8.44 -6.37
CA VAL A 29 -3.87 -7.90 -6.24
C VAL A 29 -3.17 -7.97 -7.59
N LYS A 30 -2.64 -6.84 -8.04
CA LYS A 30 -1.87 -6.70 -9.28
C LYS A 30 -0.38 -6.69 -9.02
N GLN A 31 0.03 -6.05 -7.92
CA GLN A 31 1.45 -5.90 -7.60
C GLN A 31 1.66 -5.80 -6.10
N LEU A 32 2.81 -6.27 -5.66
CA LEU A 32 3.23 -6.32 -4.28
C LEU A 32 4.71 -5.96 -4.23
N GLN A 33 5.06 -4.91 -3.49
CA GLN A 33 6.45 -4.51 -3.30
C GLN A 33 6.71 -4.10 -1.86
N GLY A 34 7.88 -4.44 -1.34
CA GLY A 34 8.31 -4.05 0.00
C GLY A 34 9.73 -3.50 -0.02
N ARG A 35 9.94 -2.41 0.71
CA ARG A 35 11.27 -1.82 0.92
C ARG A 35 11.30 -1.12 2.27
N GLY A 36 12.32 -1.44 3.07
CA GLY A 36 12.47 -0.90 4.42
C GLY A 36 11.22 -1.13 5.27
N HIS A 37 10.61 -0.03 5.70
CA HIS A 37 9.46 0.02 6.61
C HIS A 37 8.11 0.17 5.90
N VAL A 38 8.09 0.06 4.57
CA VAL A 38 6.87 0.10 3.74
C VAL A 38 6.70 -1.19 2.96
N ILE A 39 5.47 -1.70 2.98
CA ILE A 39 4.99 -2.64 1.95
C ILE A 39 3.82 -1.98 1.24
N VAL A 40 3.80 -2.01 -0.08
CA VAL A 40 2.69 -1.53 -0.91
C VAL A 40 2.08 -2.68 -1.69
N VAL A 41 0.75 -2.73 -1.66
CA VAL A 41 -0.08 -3.62 -2.47
C VAL A 41 -0.89 -2.76 -3.41
N ILE A 42 -0.75 -3.00 -4.70
CA ILE A 42 -1.60 -2.41 -5.74
C ILE A 42 -2.67 -3.43 -6.08
N THR A 43 -3.92 -3.02 -5.98
CA THR A 43 -5.07 -3.83 -6.38
C THR A 43 -5.80 -3.20 -7.55
N SER A 44 -6.81 -3.89 -8.07
CA SER A 44 -7.74 -3.35 -9.06
C SER A 44 -8.54 -2.14 -8.57
N GLU A 45 -8.58 -1.86 -7.27
CA GLU A 45 -9.47 -0.84 -6.67
C GLU A 45 -8.74 0.24 -5.87
N ARG A 46 -7.54 -0.07 -5.34
CA ARG A 46 -6.80 0.83 -4.45
C ARG A 46 -5.32 0.48 -4.36
N ALA A 47 -4.54 1.38 -3.79
CA ALA A 47 -3.28 1.04 -3.15
C ALA A 47 -3.50 0.89 -1.65
N LEU A 48 -2.80 -0.09 -1.06
CA LEU A 48 -2.68 -0.31 0.37
C LEU A 48 -1.21 -0.19 0.73
N ALA A 49 -0.87 0.63 1.72
CA ALA A 49 0.48 0.70 2.26
C ALA A 49 0.47 0.22 3.72
N PHE A 50 1.29 -0.78 4.02
CA PHE A 50 1.58 -1.18 5.39
C PHE A 50 2.77 -0.38 5.93
N SER A 51 2.63 0.18 7.13
CA SER A 51 3.72 0.83 7.86
C SER A 51 4.23 -0.07 8.99
N ALA A 52 5.52 -0.38 8.98
CA ALA A 52 6.17 -1.07 10.09
C ALA A 52 6.29 -0.19 11.36
N PHE A 53 6.19 1.14 11.23
CA PHE A 53 6.22 2.05 12.39
C PHE A 53 4.89 2.05 13.13
N THR A 54 3.78 2.19 12.40
CA THR A 54 2.45 2.27 13.03
C THR A 54 1.82 0.89 13.24
N GLY A 55 2.22 -0.10 12.43
CA GLY A 55 1.62 -1.43 12.43
C GLY A 55 0.21 -1.41 11.84
N ASP A 56 -0.01 -0.69 10.73
CA ASP A 56 -1.35 -0.62 10.12
C ASP A 56 -1.28 -0.49 8.59
N PHE A 57 -2.41 -0.78 7.94
CA PHE A 57 -2.63 -0.59 6.51
C PHE A 57 -3.38 0.71 6.24
N PHE A 58 -2.88 1.48 5.28
CA PHE A 58 -3.48 2.74 4.85
C PHE A 58 -3.86 2.65 3.38
N ALA A 59 -5.13 2.84 3.09
CA ALA A 59 -5.68 2.69 1.76
C ALA A 59 -5.88 4.05 1.07
N VAL A 60 -5.65 4.07 -0.24
CA VAL A 60 -6.10 5.14 -1.14
C VAL A 60 -6.77 4.52 -2.37
N ARG A 61 -8.02 4.91 -2.63
CA ARG A 61 -8.82 4.35 -3.72
C ARG A 61 -8.50 4.99 -5.06
N TRP A 62 -8.53 4.17 -6.10
CA TRP A 62 -8.48 4.63 -7.49
C TRP A 62 -9.77 5.35 -7.87
N SER A 63 -9.63 6.36 -8.71
CA SER A 63 -10.71 7.04 -9.41
C SER A 63 -11.15 6.19 -10.60
N ALA A 64 -12.28 6.54 -11.21
CA ALA A 64 -12.75 5.86 -12.42
C ALA A 64 -11.69 5.95 -13.54
N HIS A 65 -11.34 4.80 -14.12
CA HIS A 65 -10.31 4.67 -15.19
C HIS A 65 -8.89 5.10 -14.79
N GLU A 66 -8.62 5.35 -13.50
CA GLU A 66 -7.26 5.59 -13.01
C GLU A 66 -6.45 4.29 -13.10
N GLN A 67 -5.25 4.36 -13.68
CA GLN A 67 -4.34 3.22 -13.83
C GLN A 67 -2.99 3.56 -13.22
N MET A 68 -2.40 2.62 -12.48
CA MET A 68 -1.04 2.74 -11.97
C MET A 68 -0.04 2.67 -13.12
N GLN A 69 0.92 3.60 -13.15
CA GLN A 69 1.97 3.69 -14.16
C GLN A 69 3.33 3.28 -13.62
N SER A 70 3.68 3.74 -12.41
CA SER A 70 4.95 3.40 -11.77
C SER A 70 4.88 3.46 -10.25
N ILE A 71 5.83 2.77 -9.61
CA ILE A 71 6.06 2.80 -8.17
C ILE A 71 7.56 3.08 -7.94
N ASP A 72 7.84 4.13 -7.17
CA ASP A 72 9.18 4.45 -6.69
C ASP A 72 9.20 4.33 -5.17
N GLN A 73 10.07 3.47 -4.64
CA GLN A 73 10.15 3.22 -3.19
C GLN A 73 11.53 3.56 -2.63
N THR A 74 11.54 4.20 -1.47
CA THR A 74 12.68 4.28 -0.55
C THR A 74 12.40 3.39 0.67
N ASN A 75 13.22 3.49 1.72
CA ASN A 75 12.98 2.71 2.94
C ASN A 75 11.73 3.17 3.71
N ASP A 76 11.32 4.43 3.57
CA ASP A 76 10.25 4.99 4.40
C ASP A 76 9.10 5.59 3.59
N VAL A 77 9.32 5.82 2.29
CA VAL A 77 8.39 6.51 1.40
C VAL A 77 8.12 5.66 0.16
N THR A 78 6.88 5.63 -0.29
CA THR A 78 6.51 5.13 -1.62
C THR A 78 5.80 6.22 -2.39
N VAL A 79 6.21 6.45 -3.62
CA VAL A 79 5.51 7.31 -4.58
C VAL A 79 4.90 6.42 -5.65
N ILE A 80 3.59 6.56 -5.85
CA ILE A 80 2.85 5.91 -6.93
C ILE A 80 2.48 6.99 -7.94
N ARG A 81 2.88 6.79 -9.19
CA ARG A 81 2.38 7.57 -10.30
C ARG A 81 1.23 6.82 -10.96
N THR A 82 0.14 7.52 -11.19
CA THR A 82 -1.03 7.00 -11.92
C THR A 82 -1.28 7.85 -13.16
N THR A 83 -2.26 7.45 -13.98
CA THR A 83 -2.71 8.23 -15.14
C THR A 83 -3.28 9.60 -14.77
N THR A 84 -3.71 9.83 -13.53
CA THR A 84 -4.42 11.06 -13.13
C THR A 84 -3.69 11.86 -12.05
N ARG A 85 -2.81 11.24 -11.25
CA ARG A 85 -2.17 11.88 -10.10
C ARG A 85 -0.93 11.14 -9.60
N GLN A 86 -0.19 11.81 -8.72
CA GLN A 86 0.89 11.22 -7.94
C GLN A 86 0.53 11.14 -6.47
N LEU A 87 0.80 9.99 -5.85
CA LEU A 87 0.47 9.71 -4.46
C LEU A 87 1.74 9.33 -3.71
N ALA A 88 2.06 10.05 -2.66
CA ALA A 88 3.17 9.74 -1.76
C ALA A 88 2.63 9.18 -0.44
N PHE A 89 3.07 7.99 -0.08
CA PHE A 89 2.87 7.42 1.25
C PHE A 89 4.14 7.54 2.08
N ARG A 90 4.01 7.94 3.35
CA ARG A 90 5.10 7.94 4.33
C ARG A 90 4.77 7.01 5.50
N SER A 91 5.58 5.98 5.70
CA SER A 91 5.40 4.98 6.78
C SER A 91 5.38 5.61 8.16
N GLN A 92 6.26 6.57 8.44
CA GLN A 92 6.37 7.21 9.76
C GLN A 92 5.09 7.90 10.22
N THR A 93 4.28 8.42 9.28
CA THR A 93 3.02 9.12 9.59
C THR A 93 1.79 8.28 9.27
N GLY A 94 1.91 7.23 8.47
CA GLY A 94 0.76 6.46 7.96
C GLY A 94 -0.11 7.26 6.99
N GLY A 95 0.42 8.32 6.38
CA GLY A 95 -0.37 9.25 5.56
C GLY A 95 -0.11 9.09 4.06
N TRP A 96 -1.18 9.15 3.27
CA TRP A 96 -1.13 9.42 1.84
C TRP A 96 -1.27 10.92 1.58
N THR A 97 -0.43 11.44 0.69
CA THR A 97 -0.50 12.82 0.20
C THR A 97 -0.54 12.79 -1.32
N GLU A 98 -1.48 13.53 -1.90
CA GLU A 98 -1.52 13.76 -3.34
C GLU A 98 -0.59 14.93 -3.71
N LEU A 99 0.32 14.69 -4.65
CA LEU A 99 1.20 15.70 -5.20
C LEU A 99 0.52 16.33 -6.42
N ARG A 100 0.49 17.66 -6.47
CA ARG A 100 -0.06 18.45 -7.56
C ARG A 100 1.02 18.80 -8.57
#